data_AF-A0A7W1BJF7-F1
#
_entry.id   AF-A0A7W1BJF7-F1
#
_cell.length_a   1.000
_cell.length_b   1.000
_cell.length_c   1.000
_cell.angle_alpha   90.00
_cell.angle_beta   90.00
_cell.angle_gamma   90.00
#
_symmetry.space_group_name_H-M   'P 1'
#
loop_
_entity.id
_entity.type
_entity.pdbx_description
1 polymer ?
#
loop_
_entity_poly.entity_id
_entity_poly.type
_entity_poly.pdbx_seq_one_letter_code
_entity_poly.pdbx_strand_id
1 'polypeptide(L)'
;MKSLYLIVLCAALTACSGGEPAVSDTAASDTVAAPVPAASADVPANTATVMQVVLTGGKDPGTYNASSMGRTCSVGTNEIDVWASQFTDDTASKGLSTLQVTIPGAAKAKAGASEFNVGIVIGNFMQGNDYSIETRSTVKPSRGTGTAKVDDDGTTATITVKGTTATGVGIDATVKCIKVSRGR
;
A
#
# COMPACT_ATOMS: atom_id res chain seq x y z
N MET A 1 -5.21 -40.66 19.13
CA MET A 1 -4.04 -40.44 20.02
C MET A 1 -4.27 -39.13 20.74
N LYS A 2 -4.30 -39.17 22.08
CA LYS A 2 -4.61 -38.04 22.97
C LYS A 2 -3.32 -37.25 23.25
N SER A 3 -3.35 -35.92 23.14
CA SER A 3 -2.35 -35.03 23.74
C SER A 3 -3.06 -33.73 24.11
N LEU A 4 -3.53 -33.65 25.35
CA LEU A 4 -2.85 -33.12 26.56
C LEU A 4 -2.83 -31.59 26.58
N TYR A 5 -3.80 -31.07 27.33
CA TYR A 5 -3.91 -29.69 27.79
C TYR A 5 -2.71 -29.32 28.67
N LEU A 6 -2.15 -28.12 28.48
CA LEU A 6 -1.40 -27.42 29.50
C LEU A 6 -2.10 -26.10 29.80
N ILE A 7 -2.80 -26.09 30.94
CA ILE A 7 -3.34 -24.92 31.62
C ILE A 7 -2.16 -24.28 32.35
N VAL A 8 -1.89 -22.99 32.11
CA VAL A 8 -1.06 -22.18 33.00
C VAL A 8 -1.88 -20.99 33.50
N LEU A 9 -1.86 -20.89 34.82
CA LEU A 9 -2.72 -20.14 35.72
C LEU A 9 -2.19 -18.72 35.95
N CYS A 10 -3.12 -17.83 36.33
CA CYS A 10 -2.97 -16.43 36.73
C CYS A 10 -1.76 -16.05 37.60
N ALA A 11 -1.29 -14.82 37.40
CA ALA A 11 -0.89 -13.92 38.49
C ALA A 11 -1.42 -12.50 38.20
N ALA A 12 -2.37 -12.06 39.02
CA ALA A 12 -2.75 -10.65 39.18
C ALA A 12 -1.83 -9.99 40.23
N LEU A 13 -1.63 -8.67 40.15
CA LEU A 13 -1.09 -7.69 41.13
C LEU A 13 -0.51 -6.50 40.30
N THR A 14 -0.60 -5.19 40.57
CA THR A 14 -1.27 -4.32 41.55
C THR A 14 -1.12 -2.87 41.02
N ALA A 15 -2.02 -1.99 41.46
CA ALA A 15 -2.10 -0.55 41.18
C ALA A 15 -0.89 0.31 41.63
N CYS A 16 -0.71 1.47 40.97
CA CYS A 16 -0.26 2.79 41.48
C CYS A 16 0.11 3.67 40.27
N SER A 17 0.08 5.00 40.28
CA SER A 17 -0.58 6.06 41.03
C SER A 17 -0.20 7.34 40.25
N GLY A 18 -1.01 8.39 40.38
CA GLY A 18 -0.91 9.65 39.65
C GLY A 18 0.48 10.29 39.58
N GLY A 19 0.70 11.01 38.48
CA GLY A 19 1.84 11.87 38.26
C GLY A 19 1.53 12.80 37.09
N GLU A 20 0.83 13.89 37.39
CA GLU A 20 0.52 14.98 36.47
C GLU A 20 1.57 16.07 36.66
N PRO A 21 2.44 16.38 35.67
CA PRO A 21 3.31 17.53 35.75
C PRO A 21 2.80 18.65 34.84
N ALA A 22 2.47 19.75 35.50
CA ALA A 22 2.77 21.13 35.15
C ALA A 22 2.62 21.58 33.69
N VAL A 23 1.55 22.35 33.49
CA VAL A 23 1.40 23.39 32.48
C VAL A 23 2.68 24.24 32.42
N SER A 24 3.33 24.26 31.24
CA SER A 24 4.30 25.29 30.88
C SER A 24 3.73 26.10 29.73
N ASP A 25 3.15 27.24 30.08
CA ASP A 25 2.84 28.32 29.15
C ASP A 25 4.16 28.81 28.52
N THR A 26 4.38 28.49 27.25
CA THR A 26 5.37 29.18 26.41
C THR A 26 4.63 30.06 25.43
N ALA A 27 4.82 31.36 25.63
CA ALA A 27 4.21 32.43 24.88
C ALA A 27 4.52 32.37 23.37
N ALA A 28 3.52 32.83 22.62
CA ALA A 28 3.49 32.96 21.18
C ALA A 28 4.71 33.69 20.59
N SER A 29 5.18 33.20 19.45
CA SER A 29 5.81 34.02 18.42
C SER A 29 5.13 33.72 17.10
N ASP A 30 4.09 34.52 16.82
CA ASP A 30 3.48 34.64 15.49
C ASP A 30 4.52 35.18 14.52
N THR A 31 5.31 34.28 13.93
CA THR A 31 6.03 34.57 12.69
C THR A 31 5.08 34.29 11.56
N VAL A 32 4.46 35.35 11.04
CA VAL A 32 3.67 35.33 9.80
C VAL A 32 4.62 34.98 8.66
N ALA A 33 4.73 33.70 8.34
CA ALA A 33 5.44 33.23 7.17
C ALA A 33 4.70 33.75 5.93
N ALA A 34 5.38 34.54 5.11
CA ALA A 34 4.86 35.00 3.82
C ALA A 34 4.47 33.79 2.95
N PRO A 35 3.37 33.86 2.18
CA PRO A 35 2.99 32.78 1.28
C PRO A 35 4.09 32.59 0.23
N VAL A 36 4.85 31.51 0.34
CA VAL A 36 5.74 31.06 -0.73
C VAL A 36 4.82 30.66 -1.88
N PRO A 37 4.93 31.29 -3.07
CA PRO A 37 4.16 30.84 -4.23
C PRO A 37 4.51 29.38 -4.48
N ALA A 38 3.51 28.52 -4.36
CA ALA A 38 3.61 27.14 -4.78
C ALA A 38 3.95 27.16 -6.27
N ALA A 39 5.22 26.92 -6.58
CA ALA A 39 5.65 26.61 -7.93
C ALA A 39 4.95 25.30 -8.30
N SER A 40 3.77 25.42 -8.89
CA SER A 40 3.14 24.35 -9.66
C SER A 40 4.10 24.06 -10.81
N ALA A 41 5.02 23.14 -10.58
CA ALA A 41 5.72 22.49 -11.67
C ALA A 41 4.64 21.83 -12.52
N ASP A 42 4.40 22.40 -13.71
CA ASP A 42 3.67 21.74 -14.79
C ASP A 42 4.35 20.39 -15.01
N VAL A 43 3.78 19.35 -14.39
CA VAL A 43 4.19 17.97 -14.63
C VAL A 43 3.78 17.71 -16.07
N PRO A 44 4.72 17.48 -17.01
CA PRO A 44 4.36 17.20 -18.40
C PRO A 44 3.36 16.05 -18.40
N ALA A 45 2.25 16.23 -19.14
CA ALA A 45 1.17 15.25 -19.25
C ALA A 45 1.77 13.86 -19.44
N ASN A 46 1.82 13.07 -18.37
CA ASN A 46 2.66 11.90 -18.34
C ASN A 46 2.02 10.83 -19.23
N THR A 47 2.73 10.41 -20.27
CA THR A 47 2.24 9.35 -21.15
C THR A 47 2.54 7.95 -20.60
N ALA A 48 2.93 7.85 -19.33
CA ALA A 48 3.25 6.61 -18.65
C ALA A 48 2.50 6.48 -17.32
N THR A 49 2.06 5.26 -17.01
CA THR A 49 1.59 4.90 -15.66
C THR A 49 2.79 4.96 -14.73
N VAL A 50 2.64 5.63 -13.60
CA VAL A 50 3.70 5.78 -12.59
C VAL A 50 3.35 4.96 -11.37
N MET A 51 4.31 4.17 -10.89
CA MET A 51 4.20 3.37 -9.68
C MET A 51 5.21 3.87 -8.68
N GLN A 52 4.75 4.15 -7.47
CA GLN A 52 5.59 4.48 -6.32
C GLN A 52 5.28 3.50 -5.20
N VAL A 53 6.31 2.93 -4.61
CA VAL A 53 6.22 2.04 -3.46
C VAL A 53 7.15 2.57 -2.38
N VAL A 54 6.61 2.79 -1.18
CA VAL A 54 7.38 3.06 0.02
C VAL A 54 7.33 1.82 0.91
N LEU A 55 8.49 1.24 1.19
CA LEU A 55 8.63 0.14 2.15
C LEU A 55 9.23 0.68 3.45
N THR A 56 8.63 0.29 4.59
CA THR A 56 9.14 0.61 5.92
C THR A 56 9.45 -0.66 6.71
N GLY A 57 10.62 -0.70 7.35
CA GLY A 57 11.14 -1.91 7.99
C GLY A 57 11.64 -2.97 6.98
N GLY A 58 11.91 -4.18 7.47
CA GLY A 58 12.39 -5.29 6.64
C GLY A 58 13.82 -5.11 6.11
N LYS A 59 14.15 -5.84 5.04
CA LYS A 59 15.48 -5.85 4.41
C LYS A 59 15.70 -4.69 3.42
N ASP A 60 14.62 -4.20 2.80
CA ASP A 60 14.68 -3.21 1.71
C ASP A 60 13.86 -1.94 2.00
N PRO A 61 14.01 -1.27 3.16
CA PRO A 61 13.30 -0.02 3.41
C PRO A 61 13.72 1.04 2.39
N GLY A 62 12.76 1.81 1.87
CA GLY A 62 13.04 2.83 0.87
C GLY A 62 11.85 3.19 0.01
N THR A 63 12.08 4.11 -0.93
CA THR A 63 11.10 4.52 -1.94
C THR A 63 11.56 4.04 -3.31
N TYR A 64 10.70 3.28 -3.98
CA TYR A 64 10.94 2.71 -5.29
C TYR A 64 9.94 3.28 -6.28
N ASN A 65 10.44 3.83 -7.38
CA ASN A 65 9.61 4.35 -8.45
C ASN A 65 9.82 3.52 -9.72
N ALA A 66 8.75 3.26 -10.43
CA ALA A 66 8.77 2.67 -11.76
C ALA A 66 7.77 3.39 -12.67
N SER A 67 7.93 3.23 -13.98
CA SER A 67 6.96 3.74 -14.94
C SER A 67 6.77 2.77 -16.10
N SER A 68 5.59 2.80 -16.72
CA SER A 68 5.28 1.99 -17.91
C SER A 68 4.44 2.79 -18.90
N MET A 69 4.83 2.75 -20.18
CA MET A 69 4.01 3.30 -21.26
C MET A 69 2.83 2.39 -21.63
N GLY A 70 2.82 1.16 -21.13
CA GLY A 70 1.79 0.15 -21.37
C GLY A 70 0.52 0.37 -20.54
N ARG A 71 -0.54 -0.36 -20.88
CA ARG A 71 -1.75 -0.43 -20.05
C ARG A 71 -1.50 -1.42 -18.91
N THR A 72 -1.13 -0.90 -17.75
CA THR A 72 -0.89 -1.72 -16.55
C THR A 72 -2.10 -1.82 -15.63
N CYS A 73 -3.16 -1.06 -15.87
CA CYS A 73 -4.36 -1.02 -15.02
C CYS A 73 -5.60 -1.48 -15.77
N SER A 74 -6.44 -2.23 -15.08
CA SER A 74 -7.69 -2.74 -15.62
C SER A 74 -8.80 -2.81 -14.58
N VAL A 75 -10.05 -2.72 -15.06
CA VAL A 75 -11.24 -3.06 -14.27
C VAL A 75 -12.18 -3.94 -15.10
N GLY A 76 -12.67 -5.03 -14.51
CA GLY A 76 -13.66 -5.90 -15.15
C GLY A 76 -13.15 -6.77 -16.31
N THR A 77 -11.85 -6.75 -16.64
CA THR A 77 -11.32 -7.47 -17.82
C THR A 77 -11.04 -8.95 -17.58
N ASN A 78 -10.56 -9.29 -16.38
CA ASN A 78 -10.14 -10.65 -16.02
C ASN A 78 -11.16 -11.33 -15.09
N GLU A 79 -11.93 -10.53 -14.36
CA GLU A 79 -12.99 -10.95 -13.46
C GLU A 79 -13.97 -9.77 -13.36
N ILE A 80 -15.27 -10.07 -13.29
CA ILE A 80 -16.31 -9.04 -13.17
C ILE A 80 -16.08 -8.24 -11.88
N ASP A 81 -16.15 -6.91 -11.99
CA ASP A 81 -16.08 -6.00 -10.83
C ASP A 81 -14.76 -6.04 -10.04
N VAL A 82 -13.65 -6.39 -10.68
CA VAL A 82 -12.31 -6.40 -10.05
C VAL A 82 -11.41 -5.33 -10.65
N TRP A 83 -10.79 -4.52 -9.79
CA TRP A 83 -9.65 -3.68 -10.16
C TRP A 83 -8.36 -4.47 -10.09
N ALA A 84 -7.50 -4.31 -11.08
CA ALA A 84 -6.16 -4.88 -11.06
C ALA A 84 -5.14 -3.90 -11.63
N SER A 85 -3.92 -4.00 -11.13
CA SER A 85 -2.75 -3.46 -11.80
C SER A 85 -1.61 -4.47 -11.81
N GLN A 86 -0.91 -4.58 -12.93
CA GLN A 86 0.24 -5.46 -13.08
C GLN A 86 1.35 -4.73 -13.82
N PHE A 87 2.54 -4.78 -13.23
CA PHE A 87 3.78 -4.26 -13.76
C PHE A 87 4.89 -5.27 -13.54
N THR A 88 5.74 -5.41 -14.55
CA THR A 88 6.95 -6.23 -14.51
C THR A 88 8.04 -5.53 -15.31
N ASP A 89 9.23 -5.44 -14.71
CA ASP A 89 10.49 -5.05 -15.33
C ASP A 89 11.52 -6.14 -15.01
N ASP A 90 11.79 -6.98 -16.00
CA ASP A 90 12.75 -8.08 -15.90
C ASP A 90 14.21 -7.63 -16.01
N THR A 91 14.43 -6.37 -16.40
CA THR A 91 15.76 -5.75 -16.52
C THR A 91 16.21 -5.07 -15.23
N ALA A 92 15.28 -4.82 -14.30
CA ALA A 92 15.57 -4.27 -12.99
C ALA A 92 16.53 -5.20 -12.21
N SER A 93 17.75 -4.71 -11.98
CA SER A 93 18.73 -5.38 -11.09
C SER A 93 18.68 -4.85 -9.66
N LYS A 94 18.23 -3.59 -9.50
CA LYS A 94 17.99 -2.91 -8.22
C LYS A 94 16.71 -2.07 -8.38
N GLY A 95 15.81 -2.11 -7.42
CA GLY A 95 14.56 -1.34 -7.44
C GLY A 95 13.32 -2.20 -7.65
N LEU A 96 12.19 -1.56 -7.99
CA LEU A 96 10.91 -2.24 -8.17
C LEU A 96 10.89 -3.03 -9.49
N SER A 97 10.93 -4.35 -9.42
CA SER A 97 10.80 -5.22 -10.61
C SER A 97 9.37 -5.68 -10.84
N THR A 98 8.57 -5.84 -9.78
CA THR A 98 7.20 -6.31 -9.88
C THR A 98 6.29 -5.51 -8.98
N LEU A 99 5.13 -5.12 -9.51
CA LEU A 99 3.99 -4.69 -8.73
C LEU A 99 2.75 -5.37 -9.28
N GLN A 100 2.03 -6.08 -8.43
CA GLN A 100 0.73 -6.63 -8.73
C GLN A 100 -0.25 -6.19 -7.65
N VAL A 101 -1.41 -5.68 -8.04
CA VAL A 101 -2.51 -5.32 -7.14
C VAL A 101 -3.80 -5.92 -7.70
N THR A 102 -4.65 -6.43 -6.82
CA THR A 102 -6.00 -6.89 -7.15
C THR A 102 -6.96 -6.48 -6.03
N ILE A 103 -8.05 -5.80 -6.36
CA ILE A 103 -9.05 -5.30 -5.42
C ILE A 103 -10.43 -5.73 -5.91
N PRO A 104 -11.05 -6.75 -5.28
CA PRO A 104 -12.41 -7.15 -5.60
C PRO A 104 -13.44 -6.09 -5.21
N GLY A 105 -14.47 -5.95 -6.04
CA GLY A 105 -15.60 -5.03 -5.82
C GLY A 105 -15.23 -3.58 -6.12
N ALA A 106 -15.46 -3.09 -7.34
CA ALA A 106 -15.07 -1.74 -7.75
C ALA A 106 -15.73 -0.63 -6.90
N ALA A 107 -16.98 -0.83 -6.50
CA ALA A 107 -17.65 0.09 -5.59
C ALA A 107 -16.98 0.13 -4.20
N LYS A 108 -16.56 -1.02 -3.67
CA LYS A 108 -15.82 -1.11 -2.40
C LYS A 108 -14.43 -0.49 -2.52
N ALA A 109 -13.77 -0.71 -3.65
CA ALA A 109 -12.46 -0.14 -3.95
C ALA A 109 -12.51 1.40 -3.89
N LYS A 110 -13.57 2.04 -4.37
CA LYS A 110 -13.74 3.50 -4.26
C LYS A 110 -13.86 3.99 -2.80
N ALA A 111 -14.53 3.21 -1.95
CA ALA A 111 -14.72 3.53 -0.53
C ALA A 111 -13.51 3.21 0.36
N GLY A 112 -12.54 2.44 -0.14
CA GLY A 112 -11.47 1.84 0.66
C GLY A 112 -11.82 0.40 1.03
N ALA A 113 -11.38 -0.54 0.20
CA ALA A 113 -11.58 -1.97 0.39
C ALA A 113 -10.62 -2.53 1.44
N SER A 114 -11.14 -3.40 2.32
CA SER A 114 -10.34 -4.22 3.23
C SER A 114 -9.87 -5.54 2.61
N GLU A 115 -10.51 -5.98 1.53
CA GLU A 115 -10.15 -7.17 0.77
C GLU A 115 -9.34 -6.77 -0.47
N PHE A 116 -8.08 -7.20 -0.54
CA PHE A 116 -7.20 -6.98 -1.67
C PHE A 116 -6.01 -7.95 -1.61
N ASN A 117 -5.31 -8.02 -2.73
CA ASN A 117 -3.99 -8.60 -2.83
C ASN A 117 -3.03 -7.53 -3.35
N VAL A 118 -1.83 -7.47 -2.78
CA VAL A 118 -0.68 -6.77 -3.36
C VAL A 118 0.55 -7.66 -3.26
N GLY A 119 1.33 -7.72 -4.33
CA GLY A 119 2.62 -8.37 -4.41
C GLY A 119 3.64 -7.40 -5.00
N ILE A 120 4.79 -7.29 -4.35
CA ILE A 120 5.88 -6.37 -4.71
C ILE A 120 7.18 -7.15 -4.69
N VAL A 121 7.98 -7.01 -5.74
CA VAL A 121 9.34 -7.57 -5.77
C VAL A 121 10.34 -6.44 -5.92
N ILE A 122 11.32 -6.40 -5.00
CA ILE A 122 12.45 -5.48 -5.04
C ILE A 122 13.72 -6.24 -5.42
N GLY A 123 14.45 -5.74 -6.42
CA GLY A 123 15.64 -6.37 -6.98
C GLY A 123 15.36 -7.05 -8.30
N ASN A 124 16.01 -8.19 -8.56
CA ASN A 124 15.80 -8.96 -9.78
C ASN A 124 14.44 -9.67 -9.77
N PHE A 125 13.70 -9.66 -10.89
CA PHE A 125 12.34 -10.24 -10.99
C PHE A 125 12.18 -11.65 -10.40
N MET A 126 13.17 -12.54 -10.57
CA MET A 126 13.11 -13.95 -10.13
C MET A 126 13.82 -14.22 -8.81
N GLN A 127 14.66 -13.29 -8.34
CA GLN A 127 15.60 -13.49 -7.22
C GLN A 127 15.50 -12.41 -6.15
N GLY A 128 14.65 -11.40 -6.38
CA GLY A 128 14.42 -10.28 -5.50
C GLY A 128 13.64 -10.67 -4.25
N ASN A 129 13.53 -9.72 -3.33
CA ASN A 129 12.74 -9.91 -2.12
C ASN A 129 11.26 -9.66 -2.43
N ASP A 130 10.41 -10.62 -2.07
CA ASP A 130 8.95 -10.53 -2.19
C ASP A 130 8.32 -9.92 -0.93
N TYR A 131 7.43 -8.96 -1.16
CA TYR A 131 6.58 -8.35 -0.15
C TYR A 131 5.13 -8.47 -0.59
N SER A 132 4.34 -9.21 0.19
CA SER A 132 2.95 -9.46 -0.16
C SER A 132 1.98 -9.25 1.00
N ILE A 133 0.80 -8.75 0.65
CA ILE A 133 -0.38 -8.68 1.51
C ILE A 133 -1.52 -9.37 0.75
N GLU A 134 -2.21 -10.28 1.43
CA GLU A 134 -3.37 -11.02 0.92
C GLU A 134 -4.45 -11.00 1.99
N THR A 135 -5.49 -10.19 1.78
CA THR A 135 -6.62 -10.05 2.71
C THR A 135 -7.94 -10.54 2.12
N ARG A 136 -7.96 -11.04 0.87
CA ARG A 136 -9.20 -11.53 0.25
C ARG A 136 -9.74 -12.73 1.02
N SER A 137 -11.03 -12.74 1.29
CA SER A 137 -11.69 -13.82 2.03
C SER A 137 -11.59 -15.19 1.35
N THR A 138 -11.42 -15.23 0.03
CA THR A 138 -11.26 -16.45 -0.77
C THR A 138 -9.92 -17.15 -0.58
N VAL A 139 -8.91 -16.47 -0.01
CA VAL A 139 -7.58 -17.05 0.25
C VAL A 139 -7.38 -17.17 1.76
N LYS A 140 -7.09 -18.38 2.23
CA LYS A 140 -6.85 -18.67 3.66
C LYS A 140 -5.53 -19.43 3.87
N PRO A 141 -4.73 -19.09 4.90
CA PRO A 141 -4.91 -17.94 5.80
C PRO A 141 -4.62 -16.61 5.10
N SER A 142 -5.22 -15.51 5.58
CA SER A 142 -4.82 -14.17 5.15
C SER A 142 -3.39 -13.88 5.58
N ARG A 143 -2.66 -13.06 4.81
CA ARG A 143 -1.27 -12.68 5.07
C ARG A 143 -1.17 -11.16 5.09
N GLY A 144 -0.81 -10.60 6.24
CA GLY A 144 -0.75 -9.15 6.41
C GLY A 144 -2.13 -8.50 6.62
N THR A 145 -2.14 -7.17 6.68
CA THR A 145 -3.32 -6.33 6.92
C THR A 145 -3.21 -5.02 6.16
N GLY A 146 -4.33 -4.33 5.90
CA GLY A 146 -4.30 -3.00 5.30
C GLY A 146 -5.61 -2.60 4.66
N THR A 147 -5.53 -1.60 3.79
CA THR A 147 -6.63 -1.10 2.95
C THR A 147 -6.13 -0.76 1.55
N ALA A 148 -7.01 -0.88 0.56
CA ALA A 148 -6.75 -0.48 -0.81
C ALA A 148 -7.88 0.43 -1.32
N LYS A 149 -7.55 1.52 -2.00
CA LYS A 149 -8.50 2.50 -2.52
C LYS A 149 -8.25 2.78 -3.99
N VAL A 150 -9.31 2.99 -4.75
CA VAL A 150 -9.24 3.41 -6.16
C VAL A 150 -10.02 4.71 -6.35
N ASP A 151 -9.32 5.75 -6.77
CA ASP A 151 -9.94 6.96 -7.30
C ASP A 151 -10.04 6.81 -8.82
N ASP A 152 -11.24 6.53 -9.33
CA ASP A 152 -11.52 6.25 -10.74
C ASP A 152 -12.14 7.46 -11.46
N ASP A 153 -11.48 7.93 -12.54
CA ASP A 153 -11.92 9.03 -13.41
C ASP A 153 -12.33 8.54 -14.82
N GLY A 154 -12.60 7.25 -14.98
CA GLY A 154 -13.07 6.66 -16.23
C GLY A 154 -11.94 6.31 -17.20
N THR A 155 -11.11 7.27 -17.60
CA THR A 155 -9.96 6.97 -18.50
C THR A 155 -8.66 6.76 -17.75
N THR A 156 -8.54 7.42 -16.60
CA THR A 156 -7.44 7.34 -15.64
C THR A 156 -7.94 6.80 -14.30
N ALA A 157 -7.01 6.38 -13.45
CA ALA A 157 -7.30 6.02 -12.07
C ALA A 157 -6.07 6.17 -11.18
N THR A 158 -6.27 6.34 -9.88
CA THR A 158 -5.20 6.22 -8.88
C THR A 158 -5.53 5.09 -7.93
N ILE A 159 -4.68 4.06 -7.89
CA ILE A 159 -4.79 2.96 -6.94
C ILE A 159 -3.82 3.26 -5.78
N THR A 160 -4.32 3.27 -4.55
CA THR A 160 -3.50 3.43 -3.34
C THR A 160 -3.66 2.19 -2.47
N VAL A 161 -2.56 1.63 -1.98
CA VAL A 161 -2.56 0.50 -1.04
C VAL A 161 -1.72 0.89 0.17
N LYS A 162 -2.28 0.74 1.37
CA LYS A 162 -1.56 0.94 2.63
C LYS A 162 -1.75 -0.27 3.53
N GLY A 163 -0.67 -0.82 4.05
CA GLY A 163 -0.76 -1.99 4.90
C GLY A 163 0.56 -2.46 5.44
N THR A 164 0.52 -3.62 6.09
CA THR A 164 1.69 -4.27 6.69
C THR A 164 1.68 -5.75 6.32
N THR A 165 2.82 -6.27 5.86
CA THR A 165 2.99 -7.70 5.57
C THR A 165 2.92 -8.53 6.85
N ALA A 166 2.76 -9.85 6.72
CA ALA A 166 2.78 -10.77 7.87
C ALA A 166 4.10 -10.73 8.67
N THR A 167 5.20 -10.28 8.05
CA THR A 167 6.51 -10.14 8.68
C THR A 167 6.78 -8.73 9.22
N GLY A 168 5.76 -7.85 9.24
CA GLY A 168 5.87 -6.51 9.82
C GLY A 168 6.43 -5.42 8.91
N VAL A 169 6.56 -5.67 7.60
CA VAL A 169 7.02 -4.65 6.63
C VAL A 169 5.85 -3.78 6.23
N GLY A 170 5.95 -2.46 6.42
CA GLY A 170 4.94 -1.52 5.97
C GLY A 170 5.04 -1.28 4.47
N ILE A 171 3.89 -1.17 3.81
CA ILE A 171 3.74 -0.88 2.38
C ILE A 171 2.83 0.34 2.23
N ASP A 172 3.31 1.37 1.53
CA ASP A 172 2.50 2.47 0.99
C ASP A 172 2.76 2.54 -0.53
N ALA A 173 1.84 2.00 -1.32
CA ALA A 173 1.98 1.90 -2.77
C ALA A 173 0.93 2.76 -3.48
N THR A 174 1.36 3.53 -4.47
CA THR A 174 0.50 4.35 -5.33
C THR A 174 0.76 4.01 -6.79
N VAL A 175 -0.30 3.71 -7.55
CA VAL A 175 -0.27 3.49 -9.00
C VAL A 175 -1.14 4.54 -9.66
N LYS A 176 -0.52 5.48 -10.39
CA LYS A 176 -1.19 6.51 -11.18
C LYS A 176 -1.39 6.00 -12.60
N CYS A 177 -2.54 5.40 -12.85
CA CYS A 177 -2.93 4.83 -14.12
C CYS A 177 -3.34 5.93 -15.10
N ILE A 178 -2.61 6.07 -16.20
CA ILE A 178 -2.95 7.03 -17.26
C ILE A 178 -3.91 6.46 -18.31
N LYS A 179 -4.06 5.12 -18.32
CA LYS A 179 -4.95 4.37 -19.21
C LYS A 179 -5.48 3.18 -18.43
N VAL A 180 -6.81 3.05 -18.38
CA VAL A 180 -7.49 1.89 -17.78
C VAL A 180 -8.12 1.04 -18.87
N SER A 181 -7.80 -0.26 -18.90
CA SER A 181 -8.52 -1.24 -19.70
C SER A 181 -9.83 -1.61 -18.99
N ARG A 182 -10.96 -1.56 -19.70
CA ARG A 182 -12.28 -1.85 -19.12
C ARG A 182 -12.91 -3.06 -19.80
N GLY A 183 -13.34 -4.02 -18.99
CA GLY A 183 -14.23 -5.09 -19.45
C GLY A 183 -15.59 -4.52 -19.81
N ARG A 184 -16.28 -5.18 -20.76
CA ARG A 184 -17.65 -4.84 -21.13
C ARG A 184 -18.65 -5.56 -20.23
#